data_AF-Q5YVG2-F1
#
_entry.id   AF-Q5YVG2-F1
#
_cell.length_a   1.000
_cell.length_b   1.000
_cell.length_c   1.000
_cell.angle_alpha   90.00
_cell.angle_beta   90.00
_cell.angle_gamma   90.00
#
_symmetry.space_group_name_H-M   'P 1'
#
loop_
_entity.id
_entity.type
_entity.pdbx_description
1 polymer ?
#
loop_
_entity_poly.entity_id
_entity_poly.type
_entity_poly.pdbx_seq_one_letter_code
_entity_poly.pdbx_strand_id
1 'polypeptide(L)'
;MTLLAHGIGGAADLPIPSTYALIGGAWALTFSFAVIAVAWREPRLDPDSPGRALPAPLRALCDSRALRTVLGVLAVAAVLLTLAIGFFGDRDPARNAAPGIVYIYLWVGVPVVSLVLGPVWKIVSPVRALHRLWCRISGRDPDHGLLRYRESWGFRPAALGLFSFVWLELASPDPGSVPAVTGWLLAYLVIGTVGLVLFGTVWAERADPFEVYSSLLGRLSPLARRTDGTPILRSPLDSLAGTPARAGSVAVAATLLGSTAFDSFTTFPVWRNLVDDLGGGSAATATLVRTAGLLAFVVIVGALFTAAAQATGGLTRAERSRLPIRLAHSLTPVIAGYVVAHYLTFLVEKGQATLLLLADPFGRGWALLGDAQVAYVLSTHPAVLGSIKVLAVLTGHILGVTAAHDMCLRLLPRAHRLTGQLALMLVMVGFTFLGLYLLFES
;
A
#
# COMPACT_ATOMS: atom_id res chain seq x y z
N MET A 1 -13.82 -33.47 -25.60
CA MET A 1 -14.45 -32.14 -25.71
C MET A 1 -13.99 -31.32 -24.52
N THR A 2 -12.94 -30.53 -24.72
CA THR A 2 -12.28 -29.70 -23.71
C THR A 2 -13.06 -28.40 -23.54
N LEU A 3 -13.78 -28.28 -22.43
CA LEU A 3 -14.33 -27.00 -21.97
C LEU A 3 -13.16 -26.10 -21.55
N LEU A 4 -12.74 -25.24 -22.47
CA LEU A 4 -11.94 -24.05 -22.18
C LEU A 4 -12.75 -23.17 -21.23
N ALA A 5 -12.44 -23.25 -19.93
CA ALA A 5 -12.90 -22.28 -18.95
C ALA A 5 -12.30 -20.92 -19.32
N HIS A 6 -13.13 -20.12 -19.99
CA HIS A 6 -12.89 -18.72 -20.31
C HIS A 6 -12.51 -17.92 -19.06
N GLY A 7 -11.70 -16.89 -19.30
CA GLY A 7 -11.07 -16.04 -18.31
C GLY A 7 -11.98 -15.63 -17.15
N ILE A 8 -11.41 -15.75 -15.96
CA ILE A 8 -11.89 -15.09 -14.75
C ILE A 8 -11.91 -13.59 -15.09
N GLY A 9 -13.10 -12.98 -15.14
CA GLY A 9 -13.34 -11.63 -15.65
C GLY A 9 -12.30 -10.61 -15.20
N GLY A 10 -11.55 -10.08 -16.17
CA GLY A 10 -10.76 -8.87 -16.04
C GLY A 10 -11.67 -7.65 -15.88
N ALA A 11 -11.08 -6.48 -15.59
CA ALA A 11 -11.86 -5.28 -15.36
C ALA A 11 -12.64 -4.78 -16.60
N ALA A 12 -12.37 -5.36 -17.78
CA ALA A 12 -13.13 -5.22 -19.01
C ALA A 12 -14.64 -5.61 -18.94
N ASP A 13 -15.09 -6.37 -17.92
CA ASP A 13 -16.51 -6.74 -17.75
C ASP A 13 -17.26 -5.85 -16.73
N LEU A 14 -16.73 -4.67 -16.39
CA LEU A 14 -17.48 -3.71 -15.60
C LEU A 14 -18.62 -3.10 -16.45
N PRO A 15 -19.90 -3.15 -16.00
CA PRO A 15 -21.05 -2.66 -16.76
C PRO A 15 -21.10 -1.12 -16.84
N ILE A 16 -20.04 -0.43 -16.44
CA ILE A 16 -19.91 1.03 -16.49
C ILE A 16 -19.04 1.35 -17.71
N PRO A 17 -19.58 2.00 -18.75
CA PRO A 17 -18.79 2.36 -19.91
C PRO A 17 -17.64 3.28 -19.52
N SER A 18 -16.42 2.96 -19.98
CA SER A 18 -15.18 3.67 -19.60
C SER A 18 -15.26 5.17 -19.85
N THR A 19 -15.90 5.58 -20.94
CA THR A 19 -16.15 6.99 -21.28
C THR A 19 -16.95 7.72 -20.19
N TYR A 20 -18.03 7.14 -19.67
CA TYR A 20 -18.83 7.78 -18.63
C TYR A 20 -18.09 7.85 -17.30
N ALA A 21 -17.31 6.81 -16.96
CA ALA A 21 -16.48 6.83 -15.76
C ALA A 21 -15.38 7.91 -15.83
N LEU A 22 -14.73 8.07 -16.99
CA LEU A 22 -13.71 9.10 -17.22
C LEU A 22 -14.32 10.51 -17.18
N ILE A 23 -15.44 10.73 -17.88
CA ILE A 23 -16.14 12.03 -17.88
C ILE A 23 -16.66 12.37 -16.48
N GLY A 24 -17.31 11.42 -15.81
CA GLY A 24 -17.84 11.59 -14.46
C GLY A 24 -16.73 11.87 -13.45
N GLY A 25 -15.61 11.13 -13.54
CA GLY A 25 -14.44 11.35 -12.71
C GLY A 25 -13.78 12.71 -12.95
N ALA A 26 -13.68 13.14 -14.21
CA ALA A 26 -13.20 14.47 -14.58
C ALA A 26 -14.03 15.56 -13.91
N TRP A 27 -15.35 15.53 -14.09
CA TRP A 27 -16.26 16.50 -13.51
C TRP A 27 -16.21 16.47 -11.98
N ALA A 28 -16.22 15.29 -11.37
CA ALA A 28 -16.14 15.15 -9.91
C ALA A 28 -14.87 15.81 -9.35
N LEU A 29 -13.72 15.61 -9.99
CA LEU A 29 -12.46 16.23 -9.56
C LEU A 29 -12.43 17.73 -9.82
N THR A 30 -12.83 18.18 -11.00
CA THR A 30 -12.84 19.61 -11.34
C THR A 30 -13.76 20.39 -10.42
N PHE A 31 -14.98 19.90 -10.18
CA PHE A 31 -15.92 20.56 -9.25
C PHE A 31 -15.44 20.48 -7.80
N SER A 32 -14.94 19.32 -7.34
CA SER A 32 -14.41 19.20 -5.98
C SER A 32 -13.26 20.17 -5.76
N PHE A 33 -12.34 20.28 -6.72
CA PHE A 33 -11.25 21.25 -6.66
C PHE A 33 -11.76 22.69 -6.64
N ALA A 34 -12.70 23.05 -7.52
CA ALA A 34 -13.28 24.40 -7.54
C ALA A 34 -13.92 24.75 -6.19
N VAL A 35 -14.67 23.82 -5.60
CA VAL A 35 -15.28 23.97 -4.27
C VAL A 35 -14.20 24.14 -3.20
N ILE A 36 -13.17 23.29 -3.19
CA ILE A 36 -12.06 23.37 -2.21
C ILE A 36 -11.33 24.70 -2.35
N ALA A 37 -10.93 25.10 -3.57
CA ALA A 37 -10.20 26.33 -3.82
C ALA A 37 -10.97 27.59 -3.39
N VAL A 38 -12.31 27.59 -3.52
CA VAL A 38 -13.16 28.72 -3.13
C VAL A 38 -13.49 28.70 -1.64
N ALA A 39 -13.85 27.55 -1.08
CA ALA A 39 -14.36 27.40 0.27
C ALA A 39 -13.29 27.19 1.35
N TRP A 40 -12.09 26.75 0.97
CA TRP A 40 -10.99 26.37 1.85
C TRP A 40 -9.79 27.30 1.67
N ARG A 41 -9.93 28.59 2.02
CA ARG A 41 -8.89 29.61 1.76
C ARG A 41 -7.76 29.67 2.79
N GLU A 42 -7.96 29.03 3.94
CA GLU A 42 -7.02 28.98 5.06
C GLU A 42 -6.78 27.54 5.48
N PRO A 43 -5.59 27.21 6.01
CA PRO A 43 -5.34 25.87 6.52
C PRO A 43 -6.32 25.50 7.64
N ARG A 44 -6.98 24.35 7.52
CA ARG A 44 -7.95 23.82 8.49
C ARG A 44 -7.55 22.48 9.09
N LEU A 45 -6.72 21.68 8.41
CA LEU A 45 -6.32 20.36 8.92
C LEU A 45 -5.33 20.50 10.08
N ASP A 46 -5.66 20.03 11.27
CA ASP A 46 -4.81 20.21 12.46
C ASP A 46 -4.13 18.89 12.87
N PRO A 47 -2.80 18.73 12.66
CA PRO A 47 -2.05 17.55 13.11
C PRO A 47 -2.17 17.25 14.60
N ASP A 48 -2.37 18.28 15.42
CA ASP A 48 -2.42 18.20 16.87
C ASP A 48 -3.87 18.22 17.41
N SER A 49 -4.85 18.12 16.51
CA SER A 49 -6.28 18.06 16.83
C SER A 49 -6.54 17.12 18.02
N PRO A 50 -7.18 17.60 19.11
CA PRO A 50 -7.35 16.81 20.32
C PRO A 50 -8.19 15.55 20.08
N GLY A 51 -9.00 15.54 19.01
CA GLY A 51 -9.92 14.46 18.68
C GLY A 51 -10.96 14.23 19.78
N ARG A 52 -11.63 13.08 19.72
CA ARG A 52 -12.56 12.62 20.75
C ARG A 52 -11.98 11.39 21.44
N ALA A 53 -11.92 11.40 22.77
CA ALA A 53 -11.44 10.24 23.51
C ALA A 53 -12.33 9.02 23.24
N LEU A 54 -11.72 7.85 23.06
CA LEU A 54 -12.46 6.60 22.98
C LEU A 54 -13.09 6.25 24.34
N PRO A 55 -14.24 5.54 24.35
CA PRO A 55 -14.79 4.96 25.57
C PRO A 55 -13.74 4.13 26.33
N ALA A 56 -13.78 4.17 27.66
CA ALA A 56 -12.87 3.44 28.54
C ALA A 56 -12.63 1.96 28.16
N PRO A 57 -13.65 1.13 27.83
CA PRO A 57 -13.42 -0.26 27.47
C PRO A 57 -12.62 -0.41 26.16
N LEU A 58 -12.89 0.43 25.16
CA LEU A 58 -12.15 0.41 23.90
C LEU A 58 -10.71 0.88 24.08
N ARG A 59 -10.47 1.88 24.94
CA ARG A 59 -9.11 2.30 25.32
C ARG A 59 -8.35 1.16 25.98
N ALA A 60 -8.95 0.49 26.96
CA ALA A 60 -8.35 -0.64 27.66
C ALA A 60 -8.01 -1.78 26.68
N LEU A 61 -8.88 -2.05 25.71
CA LEU A 61 -8.62 -3.03 24.66
C LEU A 61 -7.43 -2.63 23.76
N CYS A 62 -7.41 -1.37 23.27
CA CYS A 62 -6.32 -0.85 22.43
C CYS A 62 -4.95 -0.83 23.14
N ASP A 63 -4.94 -0.67 24.47
CA ASP A 63 -3.73 -0.61 25.30
C ASP A 63 -3.40 -1.95 25.99
N SER A 64 -4.22 -2.99 25.77
CA SER A 64 -4.02 -4.31 26.37
C SER A 64 -2.68 -4.93 25.93
N ARG A 65 -1.78 -5.09 26.89
CA ARG A 65 -0.49 -5.78 26.70
C ARG A 65 -0.69 -7.26 26.38
N ALA A 66 -1.71 -7.88 26.98
CA ALA A 66 -2.08 -9.26 26.73
C ALA A 66 -2.51 -9.44 25.27
N LEU A 67 -3.43 -8.60 24.78
CA LEU A 67 -3.89 -8.64 23.38
C LEU A 67 -2.71 -8.47 22.42
N ARG A 68 -1.84 -7.47 22.64
CA ARG A 68 -0.67 -7.23 21.79
C ARG A 68 0.31 -8.40 21.78
N THR A 69 0.44 -9.10 22.90
CA THR A 69 1.32 -10.26 23.02
C THR A 69 0.71 -11.48 22.34
N VAL A 70 -0.59 -11.73 22.52
CA VAL A 70 -1.32 -12.79 21.80
C VAL A 70 -1.24 -12.57 20.30
N LEU A 71 -1.53 -11.36 19.81
CA LEU A 71 -1.42 -11.02 18.40
C LEU A 71 0.01 -11.17 17.87
N GLY A 72 1.02 -10.80 18.66
CA GLY A 72 2.43 -11.00 18.29
C GLY A 72 2.81 -12.48 18.20
N VAL A 73 2.34 -13.32 19.13
CA VAL A 73 2.56 -14.77 19.11
C VAL A 73 1.85 -15.41 17.91
N LEU A 74 0.60 -15.02 17.65
CA LEU A 74 -0.15 -15.49 16.48
C LEU A 74 0.53 -15.08 15.17
N ALA A 75 1.08 -13.87 15.09
CA ALA A 75 1.83 -13.44 13.91
C ALA A 75 3.10 -14.27 13.68
N VAL A 76 3.84 -14.60 14.74
CA VAL A 76 5.01 -15.48 14.65
C VAL A 76 4.59 -16.90 14.25
N ALA A 77 3.53 -17.44 14.85
CA ALA A 77 3.00 -18.76 14.49
C ALA A 77 2.54 -18.79 13.02
N ALA A 78 1.85 -17.74 12.57
CA ALA A 78 1.40 -17.60 11.19
C ALA A 78 2.59 -17.58 10.21
N VAL A 79 3.65 -16.82 10.49
CA VAL A 79 4.80 -16.79 9.57
C VAL A 79 5.58 -18.10 9.56
N LEU A 80 5.71 -18.77 10.70
CA LEU A 80 6.34 -20.10 10.78
C LEU A 80 5.52 -21.14 10.03
N LEU A 81 4.18 -21.09 10.13
CA LEU A 81 3.29 -21.94 9.35
C LEU A 81 3.43 -21.65 7.86
N THR A 82 3.43 -20.39 7.43
CA THR A 82 3.64 -20.01 6.01
C THR A 82 4.96 -20.55 5.47
N LEU A 83 6.05 -20.45 6.24
CA LEU A 83 7.34 -21.03 5.85
C LEU A 83 7.27 -22.56 5.78
N ALA A 84 6.62 -23.22 6.74
CA ALA A 84 6.45 -24.67 6.72
C ALA A 84 5.65 -25.13 5.49
N ILE A 85 4.58 -24.42 5.14
CA ILE A 85 3.78 -24.66 3.92
C ILE A 85 4.63 -24.42 2.67
N GLY A 86 5.46 -23.38 2.66
CA GLY A 86 6.34 -23.07 1.54
C GLY A 86 7.43 -24.12 1.30
N PHE A 87 8.03 -24.66 2.37
CA PHE A 87 9.11 -25.65 2.27
C PHE A 87 8.63 -27.10 2.13
N PHE A 88 7.52 -27.45 2.78
CA PHE A 88 7.05 -28.84 2.89
C PHE A 88 5.69 -29.10 2.22
N GLY A 89 4.99 -28.07 1.75
CA GLY A 89 3.74 -28.19 1.01
C GLY A 89 3.93 -28.48 -0.48
N ASP A 90 2.82 -28.46 -1.23
CA ASP A 90 2.83 -28.67 -2.68
C ASP A 90 3.61 -27.54 -3.39
N ARG A 91 4.28 -27.85 -4.50
CA ARG A 91 5.00 -26.84 -5.29
C ARG A 91 4.09 -26.11 -6.26
N ASP A 92 2.93 -26.67 -6.58
CA ASP A 92 1.91 -26.02 -7.39
C ASP A 92 1.28 -24.86 -6.59
N PRO A 93 1.42 -23.60 -7.05
CA PRO A 93 0.83 -22.44 -6.40
C PRO A 93 -0.70 -22.53 -6.25
N ALA A 94 -1.38 -23.28 -7.12
CA ALA A 94 -2.83 -23.49 -7.03
C ALA A 94 -3.25 -24.35 -5.82
N ARG A 95 -2.32 -25.15 -5.28
CA ARG A 95 -2.53 -26.07 -4.17
C ARG A 95 -1.75 -25.68 -2.91
N ASN A 96 -1.07 -24.53 -2.93
CA ASN A 96 -0.23 -24.07 -1.84
C ASN A 96 -0.73 -22.71 -1.32
N ALA A 97 -0.96 -22.61 -0.01
CA ALA A 97 -1.47 -21.37 0.59
C ALA A 97 -0.44 -20.26 0.73
N ALA A 98 0.87 -20.55 0.68
CA ALA A 98 1.93 -19.59 1.01
C ALA A 98 1.94 -18.35 0.09
N PRO A 99 1.83 -18.47 -1.25
CA PRO A 99 1.68 -17.31 -2.13
C PRO A 99 0.45 -16.46 -1.79
N GLY A 100 -0.70 -17.10 -1.51
CA GLY A 100 -1.91 -16.40 -1.12
C GLY A 100 -1.75 -15.62 0.19
N ILE A 101 -1.08 -16.18 1.19
CA ILE A 101 -0.84 -15.50 2.47
C ILE A 101 0.03 -14.26 2.26
N VAL A 102 1.07 -14.36 1.44
CA VAL A 102 2.03 -13.27 1.19
C VAL A 102 1.43 -12.18 0.29
N TYR A 103 0.81 -12.54 -0.83
CA TYR A 103 0.26 -11.56 -1.77
C TYR A 103 -1.12 -11.03 -1.40
N ILE A 104 -1.92 -11.78 -0.64
CA ILE A 104 -3.30 -11.36 -0.33
C ILE A 104 -3.36 -10.85 1.11
N TYR A 105 -3.02 -11.66 2.11
CA TYR A 105 -3.18 -11.21 3.50
C TYR A 105 -2.14 -10.19 3.93
N LEU A 106 -0.87 -10.42 3.60
CA LEU A 106 0.19 -9.50 3.96
C LEU A 106 0.17 -8.23 3.10
N TRP A 107 0.13 -8.34 1.77
CA TRP A 107 0.20 -7.17 0.90
C TRP A 107 -1.10 -6.36 0.82
N VAL A 108 -2.26 -7.02 0.81
CA VAL A 108 -3.56 -6.33 0.67
C VAL A 108 -4.29 -6.22 2.01
N GLY A 109 -4.38 -7.33 2.74
CA GLY A 109 -5.12 -7.41 3.99
C GLY A 109 -4.59 -6.45 5.06
N VAL A 110 -3.29 -6.42 5.29
CA VAL A 110 -2.68 -5.54 6.31
C VAL A 110 -2.95 -4.06 6.03
N PRO A 111 -2.72 -3.50 4.82
CA PRO A 111 -3.09 -2.11 4.52
C PRO A 111 -4.59 -1.82 4.64
N VAL A 112 -5.47 -2.70 4.16
CA VAL A 112 -6.93 -2.52 4.25
C VAL A 112 -7.38 -2.49 5.70
N VAL A 113 -6.89 -3.42 6.53
CA VAL A 113 -7.16 -3.39 7.97
C VAL A 113 -6.55 -2.14 8.60
N SER A 114 -5.40 -1.67 8.11
CA SER A 114 -4.77 -0.46 8.61
C SER A 114 -5.59 0.81 8.36
N LEU A 115 -6.28 0.89 7.22
CA LEU A 115 -7.21 1.98 6.92
C LEU A 115 -8.32 2.11 7.96
N VAL A 116 -8.72 1.00 8.59
CA VAL A 116 -9.81 0.99 9.58
C VAL A 116 -9.27 1.13 11.00
N LEU A 117 -8.21 0.37 11.35
CA LEU A 117 -7.74 0.20 12.73
C LEU A 117 -6.45 0.96 13.07
N GLY A 118 -5.87 1.70 12.13
CA GLY A 118 -4.58 2.36 12.28
C GLY A 118 -3.42 1.41 11.96
N PRO A 119 -2.17 1.70 12.38
CA PRO A 119 -0.98 0.98 11.92
C PRO A 119 -0.87 -0.44 12.52
N VAL A 120 -1.64 -1.41 12.03
CA VAL A 120 -1.75 -2.75 12.65
C VAL A 120 -0.46 -3.56 12.57
N TRP A 121 0.39 -3.34 11.55
CA TRP A 121 1.65 -4.07 11.40
C TRP A 121 2.62 -3.81 12.57
N LYS A 122 2.51 -2.67 13.25
CA LYS A 122 3.27 -2.38 14.49
C LYS A 122 2.98 -3.38 15.63
N ILE A 123 1.83 -4.04 15.55
CA ILE A 123 1.34 -5.03 16.52
C ILE A 123 1.59 -6.45 15.99
N VAL A 124 1.22 -6.72 14.73
CA VAL A 124 1.25 -8.07 14.13
C VAL A 124 2.52 -8.36 13.31
N SER A 125 3.57 -7.55 13.41
CA SER A 125 4.85 -7.86 12.77
C SER A 125 5.57 -9.01 13.50
N PRO A 126 5.83 -10.16 12.83
CA PRO A 126 6.54 -11.28 13.45
C PRO A 126 7.97 -10.89 13.83
N VAL A 127 8.63 -10.09 12.99
CA VAL A 127 10.00 -9.62 13.25
C VAL A 127 10.07 -8.76 14.51
N ARG A 128 9.11 -7.84 14.70
CA ARG A 128 9.02 -7.05 15.95
C ARG A 128 8.71 -7.92 17.16
N ALA A 129 7.83 -8.90 17.01
CA ALA A 129 7.47 -9.79 18.11
C ALA A 129 8.70 -10.61 18.57
N LEU A 130 9.45 -11.19 17.63
CA LEU A 130 10.70 -11.90 17.90
C LEU A 130 11.77 -10.97 18.52
N HIS A 131 11.93 -9.77 17.98
CA HIS A 131 12.87 -8.79 18.53
C HIS A 131 12.52 -8.39 19.97
N ARG A 132 11.24 -8.10 20.26
CA ARG A 132 10.78 -7.79 21.62
C ARG A 132 11.03 -8.95 22.58
N LEU A 133 10.83 -10.20 22.14
CA LEU A 133 11.12 -11.39 22.93
C LEU A 133 12.63 -11.50 23.21
N TRP A 134 13.46 -11.35 22.19
CA TRP A 134 14.91 -11.37 22.31
C TRP A 134 15.42 -10.29 23.29
N CYS A 135 14.96 -9.05 23.15
CA CYS A 135 15.33 -7.95 24.04
C CYS A 135 14.91 -8.21 25.49
N ARG A 136 13.72 -8.79 25.72
CA ARG A 136 13.27 -9.18 27.06
C ARG A 136 14.16 -10.25 27.68
N ILE A 137 14.56 -11.27 26.92
CA ILE A 137 15.43 -12.35 27.41
C ILE A 137 16.86 -11.84 27.66
N SER A 138 17.36 -10.97 26.79
CA SER A 138 18.72 -10.42 26.87
C SER A 138 18.86 -9.19 27.77
N GLY A 139 17.77 -8.68 28.35
CA GLY A 139 17.77 -7.47 29.18
C GLY A 139 18.12 -6.18 28.42
N ARG A 140 17.99 -6.16 27.09
CA ARG A 140 18.32 -5.02 26.23
C ARG A 140 17.10 -4.15 25.95
N ASP A 141 17.33 -2.86 25.78
CA ASP A 141 16.29 -1.93 25.33
C ASP A 141 16.00 -2.15 23.83
N PRO A 142 14.74 -2.45 23.43
CA PRO A 142 14.37 -2.60 22.02
C PRO A 142 14.61 -1.35 21.16
N ASP A 143 14.61 -0.16 21.74
CA ASP A 143 14.75 1.10 21.00
C ASP A 143 16.21 1.40 20.63
N HIS A 144 17.16 0.78 21.33
CA HIS A 144 18.59 0.98 21.13
C HIS A 144 19.22 -0.18 20.35
N GLY A 145 19.46 0.05 19.05
CA GLY A 145 20.27 -0.85 18.22
C GLY A 145 21.77 -0.72 18.46
N LEU A 146 22.55 -1.64 17.88
CA LEU A 146 24.01 -1.62 17.89
C LEU A 146 24.62 -0.42 17.14
N LEU A 147 23.89 0.14 16.18
CA LEU A 147 24.27 1.22 15.28
C LEU A 147 23.17 2.29 15.27
N ARG A 148 23.57 3.54 15.03
CA ARG A 148 22.64 4.65 14.86
C ARG A 148 22.08 4.68 13.43
N TYR A 149 20.75 4.66 13.31
CA TYR A 149 20.10 4.85 12.02
C TYR A 149 20.33 6.27 11.49
N ARG A 150 20.92 6.39 10.30
CA ARG A 150 21.22 7.70 9.68
C ARG A 150 19.92 8.36 9.23
N GLU A 151 19.68 9.61 9.65
CA GLU A 151 18.48 10.35 9.27
C GLU A 151 18.35 10.57 7.75
N SER A 152 19.48 10.63 7.04
CA SER A 152 19.53 10.75 5.59
C SER A 152 18.96 9.53 4.85
N TRP A 153 18.88 8.36 5.48
CA TRP A 153 18.27 7.17 4.89
C TRP A 153 16.74 7.28 4.86
N GLY A 154 16.13 7.93 5.86
CA GLY A 154 14.69 8.17 5.91
C GLY A 154 13.88 6.89 5.69
N PHE A 155 13.03 6.88 4.65
CA PHE A 155 12.22 5.75 4.20
C PHE A 155 12.79 5.02 2.96
N ARG A 156 14.02 5.33 2.54
CA ARG A 156 14.60 4.71 1.33
C ARG A 156 14.73 3.18 1.43
N PRO A 157 15.15 2.59 2.56
CA PRO A 157 15.18 1.14 2.67
C PRO A 157 13.78 0.52 2.58
N ALA A 158 12.75 1.18 3.13
CA ALA A 158 11.37 0.72 2.99
C ALA A 158 10.89 0.80 1.53
N ALA A 159 11.22 1.88 0.81
CA ALA A 159 10.92 1.98 -0.61
C ALA A 159 11.60 0.84 -1.42
N LEU A 160 12.85 0.50 -1.09
CA LEU A 160 13.55 -0.62 -1.72
C LEU A 160 12.90 -1.98 -1.38
N GLY A 161 12.46 -2.18 -0.13
CA GLY A 161 11.74 -3.39 0.28
C GLY A 161 10.36 -3.51 -0.35
N LEU A 162 9.65 -2.38 -0.54
CA LEU A 162 8.39 -2.36 -1.29
C LEU A 162 8.63 -2.66 -2.76
N PHE A 163 9.67 -2.06 -3.37
CA PHE A 163 10.06 -2.32 -4.74
C PHE A 163 10.42 -3.80 -4.95
N SER A 164 11.18 -4.42 -4.02
CA SER A 164 11.53 -5.84 -4.14
C SER A 164 10.31 -6.76 -4.01
N PHE A 165 9.29 -6.36 -3.24
CA PHE A 165 8.02 -7.09 -3.17
C PHE A 165 7.25 -7.01 -4.48
N VAL A 166 7.00 -5.81 -5.00
CA VAL A 166 6.25 -5.66 -6.26
C VAL A 166 7.04 -6.16 -7.47
N TRP A 167 8.38 -6.20 -7.40
CA TRP A 167 9.21 -6.85 -8.39
C TRP A 167 8.99 -8.37 -8.41
N LEU A 168 8.90 -9.00 -7.23
CA LEU A 168 8.58 -10.42 -7.12
C LEU A 168 7.23 -10.72 -7.79
N GLU A 169 6.23 -9.87 -7.54
CA GLU A 169 4.87 -10.01 -8.05
C GLU A 169 4.75 -9.73 -9.56
N LEU A 170 5.42 -8.69 -10.09
CA LEU A 170 5.13 -8.16 -11.42
C LEU A 170 6.23 -8.41 -12.46
N ALA A 171 7.47 -8.64 -12.01
CA ALA A 171 8.62 -8.70 -12.90
C ALA A 171 9.39 -10.01 -12.85
N SER A 172 9.28 -10.77 -11.76
CA SER A 172 10.01 -12.03 -11.62
C SER A 172 9.65 -13.05 -12.71
N PRO A 173 10.54 -14.01 -13.02
CA PRO A 173 10.31 -15.00 -14.08
C PRO A 173 9.08 -15.86 -13.83
N ASP A 174 8.81 -16.19 -12.56
CA ASP A 174 7.69 -16.99 -12.10
C ASP A 174 7.11 -16.36 -10.81
N PRO A 175 6.18 -15.40 -10.93
CA PRO A 175 5.62 -14.69 -9.78
C PRO A 175 4.83 -15.58 -8.82
N GLY A 176 4.26 -16.67 -9.32
CA GLY A 176 3.49 -17.64 -8.53
C GLY A 176 4.36 -18.64 -7.79
N SER A 177 5.64 -18.75 -8.13
CA SER A 177 6.54 -19.81 -7.64
C SER A 177 6.57 -19.88 -6.12
N VAL A 178 6.13 -21.02 -5.56
CA VAL A 178 6.20 -21.27 -4.11
C VAL A 178 7.63 -21.11 -3.58
N PRO A 179 8.69 -21.62 -4.23
CA PRO A 179 10.06 -21.41 -3.77
C PRO A 179 10.50 -19.95 -3.81
N ALA A 180 10.12 -19.19 -4.84
CA ALA A 180 10.50 -17.77 -4.96
C ALA A 180 9.85 -16.94 -3.86
N VAL A 181 8.54 -17.13 -3.63
CA VAL A 181 7.80 -16.44 -2.56
C VAL A 181 8.34 -16.82 -1.18
N THR A 182 8.59 -18.10 -0.94
CA THR A 182 9.13 -18.58 0.34
C THR A 182 10.53 -18.04 0.59
N GLY A 183 11.38 -18.04 -0.44
CA GLY A 183 12.73 -17.47 -0.38
C GLY A 183 12.72 -15.97 -0.12
N TRP A 184 11.82 -15.22 -0.77
CA TRP A 184 11.64 -13.80 -0.52
C TRP A 184 11.18 -13.54 0.92
N LEU A 185 10.20 -14.30 1.42
CA LEU A 185 9.70 -14.17 2.79
C LEU A 185 10.81 -14.44 3.81
N LEU A 186 11.62 -15.48 3.59
CA LEU A 186 12.78 -15.78 4.42
C LEU A 186 13.79 -14.63 4.42
N ALA A 187 14.11 -14.10 3.24
CA ALA A 187 15.02 -12.95 3.10
C ALA A 187 14.47 -11.71 3.83
N TYR A 188 13.18 -11.42 3.70
CA TYR A 188 12.50 -10.35 4.44
C TYR A 188 12.64 -10.52 5.95
N LEU A 189 12.41 -11.73 6.49
CA LEU A 189 12.53 -12.02 7.92
C LEU A 189 13.97 -11.87 8.43
N VAL A 190 14.95 -12.36 7.67
CA VAL A 190 16.37 -12.24 8.01
C VAL A 190 16.80 -10.76 8.00
N ILE A 191 16.53 -10.04 6.91
CA ILE A 191 16.88 -8.62 6.77
C ILE A 191 16.18 -7.78 7.84
N GLY A 192 14.89 -8.05 8.10
CA GLY A 192 14.13 -7.37 9.14
C GLY A 192 14.70 -7.60 10.53
N THR A 193 15.08 -8.85 10.85
CA THR A 193 15.62 -9.21 12.17
C THR A 193 17.00 -8.60 12.36
N VAL A 194 17.88 -8.71 11.37
CA VAL A 194 19.20 -8.06 11.37
C VAL A 194 19.05 -6.55 11.51
N GLY A 195 18.13 -5.94 10.76
CA GLY A 195 17.86 -4.51 10.82
C GLY A 195 17.40 -4.03 12.20
N LEU A 196 16.52 -4.78 12.87
CA LEU A 196 16.09 -4.49 14.23
C LEU A 196 17.23 -4.64 15.25
N VAL A 197 18.07 -5.68 15.14
CA VAL A 197 19.24 -5.84 16.01
C VAL A 197 20.24 -4.70 15.81
N LEU A 198 20.47 -4.29 14.55
CA LEU A 198 21.42 -3.24 14.22
C LEU A 198 20.93 -1.85 14.59
N PHE A 199 19.66 -1.50 14.37
CA PHE A 199 19.18 -0.12 14.49
C PHE A 199 18.04 0.09 15.49
N GLY A 200 17.61 -0.98 16.18
CA GLY A 200 16.49 -0.95 17.12
C GLY A 200 15.15 -0.77 16.41
N THR A 201 14.12 -0.40 17.18
CA THR A 201 12.76 -0.16 16.66
C THR A 201 12.67 0.86 15.54
N VAL A 202 13.65 1.77 15.42
CA VAL A 202 13.75 2.75 14.33
C VAL A 202 13.83 2.07 12.96
N TRP A 203 14.46 0.89 12.86
CA TRP A 203 14.45 0.10 11.62
C TRP A 203 13.03 -0.24 11.21
N ALA A 204 12.24 -0.81 12.12
CA ALA A 204 10.89 -1.22 11.78
C ALA A 204 10.01 0.01 11.45
N GLU A 205 10.20 1.16 12.11
CA GLU A 205 9.41 2.36 11.79
C GLU A 205 9.77 3.05 10.46
N ARG A 206 10.97 2.80 9.92
CA ARG A 206 11.50 3.58 8.78
C ARG A 206 12.02 2.76 7.61
N ALA A 207 12.40 1.51 7.84
CA ALA A 207 13.04 0.64 6.86
C ALA A 207 12.23 -0.63 6.56
N ASP A 208 11.37 -1.09 7.48
CA ASP A 208 10.46 -2.20 7.19
C ASP A 208 9.39 -1.76 6.18
N PRO A 209 9.27 -2.42 5.01
CA PRO A 209 8.35 -2.02 3.96
C PRO A 209 6.89 -2.09 4.38
N PHE A 210 6.49 -3.17 5.04
CA PHE A 210 5.09 -3.40 5.44
C PHE A 210 4.68 -2.52 6.62
N GLU A 211 5.61 -2.16 7.51
CA GLU A 211 5.31 -1.21 8.56
C GLU A 211 5.15 0.21 8.04
N VAL A 212 6.03 0.64 7.14
CA VAL A 212 5.92 1.97 6.51
C VAL A 212 4.61 2.02 5.72
N TYR A 213 4.28 0.96 4.98
CA TYR A 213 3.03 0.87 4.24
C TYR A 213 1.79 0.87 5.15
N SER A 214 1.75 0.00 6.17
CA SER A 214 0.68 -0.04 7.18
C SER A 214 0.56 1.29 7.95
N SER A 215 1.68 1.93 8.27
CA SER A 215 1.69 3.22 8.97
C SER A 215 1.23 4.37 8.10
N LEU A 216 1.53 4.35 6.81
CA LEU A 216 1.08 5.34 5.86
C LEU A 216 -0.45 5.27 5.71
N LEU A 217 -0.99 4.07 5.43
CA LEU A 217 -2.43 3.88 5.24
C LEU A 217 -3.19 4.04 6.56
N GLY A 218 -2.60 3.61 7.66
CA GLY A 218 -3.13 3.82 9.01
C GLY A 218 -3.30 5.28 9.42
N ARG A 219 -2.66 6.24 8.74
CA ARG A 219 -2.90 7.67 8.95
C ARG A 219 -4.30 8.11 8.49
N LEU A 220 -4.92 7.35 7.60
CA LEU A 220 -6.30 7.58 7.15
C LEU A 220 -7.34 6.88 8.03
N SER A 221 -6.92 6.19 9.09
CA SER A 221 -7.85 5.61 10.05
C SER A 221 -8.49 6.71 10.91
N PRO A 222 -9.80 6.59 11.21
CA PRO A 222 -10.42 7.40 12.25
C PRO A 222 -9.81 7.16 13.63
N LEU A 223 -9.19 6.01 13.85
CA LEU A 223 -8.51 5.64 15.09
C LEU A 223 -7.08 6.17 15.07
N ALA A 224 -6.81 7.14 15.93
CA ALA A 224 -5.51 7.76 16.10
C ALA A 224 -5.01 7.64 17.55
N ARG A 225 -3.75 8.02 17.75
CA ARG A 225 -3.18 8.22 19.08
C ARG A 225 -2.72 9.65 19.22
N ARG A 226 -3.03 10.26 20.37
CA ARG A 226 -2.48 11.56 20.76
C ARG A 226 -0.99 11.43 21.10
N THR A 227 -0.29 12.55 21.19
CA THR A 227 1.13 12.64 21.57
C THR A 227 1.45 11.97 22.91
N ASP A 228 0.52 11.96 23.85
CA ASP A 228 0.63 11.26 25.14
C ASP A 228 0.33 9.75 25.07
N GLY A 229 0.08 9.22 23.86
CA GLY A 229 -0.21 7.81 23.61
C GLY A 229 -1.68 7.42 23.75
N THR A 230 -2.56 8.33 24.17
CA THR A 230 -3.99 8.03 24.39
C THR A 230 -4.71 7.69 23.08
N PRO A 231 -5.47 6.56 23.01
CA PRO A 231 -6.32 6.25 21.87
C PRO A 231 -7.49 7.25 21.71
N ILE A 232 -7.63 7.83 20.52
CA ILE A 232 -8.65 8.84 20.19
C ILE A 232 -9.30 8.56 18.82
N LEU A 233 -10.48 9.12 18.61
CA LEU A 233 -11.09 9.30 17.29
C LEU A 233 -10.71 10.67 16.74
N ARG A 234 -10.09 10.70 15.56
CA ARG A 234 -9.65 11.92 14.88
C ARG A 234 -10.07 11.86 13.42
N SER A 235 -10.30 13.02 12.81
CA SER A 235 -10.46 13.10 11.36
C SER A 235 -9.24 12.46 10.67
N PRO A 236 -9.45 11.54 9.69
CA PRO A 236 -8.37 10.98 8.88
C PRO A 236 -7.43 12.03 8.28
N LEU A 237 -7.98 13.15 7.81
CA LEU A 237 -7.19 14.20 7.16
C LEU A 237 -6.31 14.98 8.15
N ASP A 238 -6.74 15.15 9.39
CA ASP A 238 -5.91 15.74 10.46
C ASP A 238 -4.72 14.83 10.79
N SER A 239 -4.99 13.53 10.94
CA SER A 239 -3.95 12.51 11.16
C SER A 239 -2.95 12.45 10.00
N LEU A 240 -3.43 12.58 8.77
CA LEU A 240 -2.63 12.60 7.56
C LEU A 240 -1.73 13.85 7.47
N ALA A 241 -2.24 15.04 7.84
CA ALA A 241 -1.47 16.28 7.87
C ALA A 241 -0.27 16.19 8.82
N GLY A 242 -0.38 15.38 9.88
CA GLY A 242 0.71 15.07 10.82
C GLY A 242 1.68 13.97 10.37
N THR A 243 1.66 13.55 9.11
CA THR A 243 2.56 12.50 8.61
C THR A 243 4.01 12.99 8.55
N PRO A 244 4.98 12.31 9.19
CA PRO A 244 6.37 12.75 9.19
C PRO A 244 6.98 12.81 7.79
N ALA A 245 7.41 14.00 7.38
CA ALA A 245 8.08 14.21 6.10
C ALA A 245 9.55 13.78 6.18
N ARG A 246 9.92 12.66 5.53
CA ARG A 246 11.30 12.12 5.54
C ARG A 246 11.85 11.87 4.14
N ALA A 247 13.17 11.83 3.99
CA ALA A 247 13.81 11.39 2.75
C ALA A 247 13.24 10.03 2.33
N GLY A 248 12.94 9.83 1.04
CA GLY A 248 12.33 8.58 0.57
C GLY A 248 10.80 8.52 0.64
N SER A 249 10.11 9.50 1.23
CA SER A 249 8.62 9.52 1.23
C SER A 249 8.03 9.49 -0.18
N VAL A 250 8.62 10.27 -1.10
CA VAL A 250 8.23 10.26 -2.53
C VAL A 250 8.51 8.90 -3.17
N ALA A 251 9.63 8.26 -2.83
CA ALA A 251 9.97 6.94 -3.39
C ALA A 251 9.00 5.85 -2.92
N VAL A 252 8.59 5.87 -1.65
CA VAL A 252 7.53 4.97 -1.13
C VAL A 252 6.23 5.19 -1.90
N ALA A 253 5.75 6.43 -1.99
CA ALA A 253 4.50 6.73 -2.67
C ALA A 253 4.55 6.39 -4.17
N ALA A 254 5.67 6.71 -4.83
CA ALA A 254 5.88 6.41 -6.24
C ALA A 254 6.03 4.92 -6.50
N THR A 255 6.59 4.14 -5.56
CA THR A 255 6.64 2.68 -5.68
C THR A 255 5.24 2.10 -5.63
N LEU A 256 4.44 2.50 -4.63
CA LEU A 256 3.08 1.99 -4.45
C LEU A 256 2.15 2.38 -5.62
N LEU A 257 2.20 3.63 -6.09
CA LEU A 257 1.37 4.07 -7.22
C LEU A 257 1.90 3.57 -8.57
N GLY A 258 3.22 3.63 -8.77
CA GLY A 258 3.86 3.22 -10.02
C GLY A 258 3.73 1.73 -10.26
N SER A 259 3.84 0.89 -9.23
CA SER A 259 3.64 -0.56 -9.36
C SER A 259 2.21 -0.90 -9.72
N THR A 260 1.20 -0.26 -9.12
CA THR A 260 -0.21 -0.51 -9.46
C THR A 260 -0.55 -0.04 -10.88
N ALA A 261 -0.01 1.11 -11.29
CA ALA A 261 -0.15 1.57 -12.67
C ALA A 261 0.52 0.61 -13.66
N PHE A 262 1.72 0.11 -13.33
CA PHE A 262 2.42 -0.88 -14.14
C PHE A 262 1.65 -2.21 -14.22
N ASP A 263 1.16 -2.72 -13.09
CA ASP A 263 0.34 -3.92 -13.00
C ASP A 263 -0.85 -3.86 -13.98
N SER A 264 -1.61 -2.77 -13.93
CA SER A 264 -2.72 -2.54 -14.87
C SER A 264 -2.25 -2.41 -16.31
N PHE A 265 -1.12 -1.75 -16.56
CA PHE A 265 -0.55 -1.62 -17.89
C PHE A 265 -0.10 -2.95 -18.49
N THR A 266 0.29 -3.92 -17.65
CA THR A 266 0.78 -5.22 -18.14
C THR A 266 -0.28 -6.08 -18.83
N THR A 267 -1.57 -5.81 -18.60
CA THR A 267 -2.68 -6.53 -19.25
C THR A 267 -2.83 -6.13 -20.73
N PHE A 268 -2.37 -4.94 -21.10
CA PHE A 268 -2.52 -4.40 -22.44
C PHE A 268 -1.75 -5.23 -23.48
N PRO A 269 -2.33 -5.49 -24.67
CA PRO A 269 -1.66 -6.23 -25.74
C PRO A 269 -0.31 -5.61 -26.16
N VAL A 270 -0.21 -4.28 -26.18
CA VAL A 270 1.03 -3.57 -26.55
C VAL A 270 2.20 -3.93 -25.65
N TRP A 271 1.95 -4.09 -24.34
CA TRP A 271 2.99 -4.47 -23.40
C TRP A 271 3.38 -5.94 -23.54
N ARG A 272 2.39 -6.83 -23.67
CA ARG A 272 2.63 -8.26 -23.86
C ARG A 272 3.46 -8.52 -25.13
N ASN A 273 3.08 -7.89 -26.25
CA ASN A 273 3.83 -7.98 -27.50
C ASN A 273 5.25 -7.43 -27.36
N LEU A 274 5.44 -6.30 -26.67
CA LEU A 274 6.78 -5.75 -26.42
C LEU A 274 7.67 -6.73 -25.62
N VAL A 275 7.13 -7.36 -24.59
CA VAL A 275 7.85 -8.36 -23.79
C VAL A 275 8.15 -9.60 -24.61
N ASP A 276 7.24 -10.05 -25.47
CA ASP A 276 7.44 -11.21 -26.33
C ASP A 276 8.49 -10.94 -27.42
N ASP A 277 8.39 -9.80 -28.10
CA ASP A 277 9.30 -9.36 -29.17
C ASP A 277 10.73 -9.16 -28.66
N LEU A 278 10.89 -8.43 -27.55
CA LEU A 278 12.21 -8.17 -26.95
C LEU A 278 12.71 -9.35 -26.13
N GLY A 279 11.80 -10.17 -25.59
CA GLY A 279 12.14 -11.33 -24.77
C GLY A 279 12.84 -12.41 -25.56
N GLY A 280 12.52 -12.55 -26.87
CA GLY A 280 13.23 -13.45 -27.78
C GLY A 280 13.30 -14.91 -27.30
N GLY A 281 12.32 -15.34 -26.50
CA GLY A 281 12.28 -16.67 -25.87
C GLY A 281 13.13 -16.86 -24.61
N SER A 282 13.88 -15.85 -24.16
CA SER A 282 14.67 -15.88 -22.92
C SER A 282 13.89 -15.32 -21.74
N ALA A 283 13.65 -16.16 -20.73
CA ALA A 283 13.03 -15.74 -19.47
C ALA A 283 13.80 -14.62 -18.77
N ALA A 284 15.13 -14.60 -18.89
CA ALA A 284 15.98 -13.56 -18.33
C ALA A 284 15.74 -12.21 -19.03
N THR A 285 15.66 -12.20 -20.35
CA THR A 285 15.41 -10.97 -21.11
C THR A 285 14.00 -10.42 -20.85
N ALA A 286 12.98 -11.30 -20.84
CA ALA A 286 11.62 -10.90 -20.48
C ALA A 286 11.55 -10.31 -19.06
N THR A 287 12.26 -10.91 -18.09
CA THR A 287 12.37 -10.40 -16.72
C THR A 287 13.03 -9.01 -16.68
N LEU A 288 14.08 -8.78 -17.48
CA LEU A 288 14.73 -7.48 -17.58
C LEU A 288 13.80 -6.41 -18.16
N VAL A 289 13.03 -6.74 -19.21
CA VAL A 289 12.04 -5.83 -19.80
C VAL A 289 10.95 -5.49 -18.78
N ARG A 290 10.43 -6.49 -18.05
CA ARG A 290 9.45 -6.26 -16.97
C ARG A 290 10.01 -5.42 -15.83
N THR A 291 11.25 -5.68 -15.43
CA THR A 291 11.95 -4.91 -14.40
C THR A 291 12.14 -3.45 -14.83
N ALA A 292 12.53 -3.23 -16.09
CA ALA A 292 12.71 -1.90 -16.65
C ALA A 292 11.37 -1.14 -16.75
N GLY A 293 10.30 -1.81 -17.18
CA GLY A 293 8.94 -1.25 -17.21
C GLY A 293 8.47 -0.82 -15.83
N LEU A 294 8.56 -1.73 -14.84
CA LEU A 294 8.21 -1.43 -13.45
C LEU A 294 9.00 -0.24 -12.91
N LEU A 295 10.32 -0.23 -13.08
CA LEU A 295 11.17 0.88 -12.63
C LEU A 295 10.82 2.19 -13.35
N ALA A 296 10.54 2.15 -14.65
CA ALA A 296 10.16 3.31 -15.43
C ALA A 296 8.87 3.95 -14.88
N PHE A 297 7.82 3.16 -14.62
CA PHE A 297 6.59 3.67 -14.02
C PHE A 297 6.82 4.32 -12.65
N VAL A 298 7.59 3.66 -11.78
CA VAL A 298 7.95 4.22 -10.45
C VAL A 298 8.72 5.53 -10.58
N VAL A 299 9.71 5.59 -11.47
CA VAL A 299 10.51 6.80 -11.71
C VAL A 299 9.67 7.92 -12.32
N ILE A 300 8.81 7.63 -13.30
CA ILE A 300 7.95 8.62 -13.96
C ILE A 300 6.99 9.24 -12.93
N VAL A 301 6.30 8.43 -12.13
CA VAL A 301 5.38 8.93 -11.09
C VAL A 301 6.14 9.83 -10.10
N GLY A 302 7.29 9.36 -9.60
CA GLY A 302 8.12 10.13 -8.67
C GLY A 302 8.66 11.44 -9.26
N ALA A 303 9.09 11.42 -10.53
CA ALA A 303 9.64 12.56 -11.24
C ALA A 303 8.56 13.60 -11.55
N LEU A 304 7.40 13.19 -12.08
CA LEU A 304 6.27 14.08 -12.35
C LEU A 304 5.78 14.76 -11.07
N PHE A 305 5.60 13.99 -9.99
CA PHE A 305 5.21 14.55 -8.70
C PHE A 305 6.25 15.53 -8.15
N THR A 306 7.53 15.17 -8.21
CA THR A 306 8.63 16.01 -7.74
C THR A 306 8.72 17.31 -8.54
N ALA A 307 8.67 17.22 -9.87
CA ALA A 307 8.71 18.38 -10.76
C ALA A 307 7.53 19.31 -10.51
N ALA A 308 6.32 18.76 -10.37
CA ALA A 308 5.12 19.53 -10.11
C ALA A 308 5.15 20.22 -8.74
N ALA A 309 5.59 19.53 -7.69
CA ALA A 309 5.79 20.13 -6.37
C ALA A 309 6.85 21.25 -6.39
N GLN A 310 7.90 21.11 -7.21
CA GLN A 310 8.97 22.11 -7.34
C GLN A 310 8.63 23.27 -8.28
N ALA A 311 7.59 23.15 -9.11
CA ALA A 311 7.12 24.17 -10.04
C ALA A 311 6.41 25.36 -9.35
N THR A 312 6.66 25.56 -8.06
CA THR A 312 6.07 26.65 -7.28
C THR A 312 6.91 27.92 -7.35
N GLY A 313 6.29 29.05 -7.65
CA GLY A 313 6.93 30.37 -7.61
C GLY A 313 7.10 30.93 -6.19
N GLY A 314 7.95 31.96 -6.05
CA GLY A 314 8.06 32.72 -4.80
C GLY A 314 8.85 32.06 -3.66
N LEU A 315 9.60 30.98 -3.94
CA LEU A 315 10.41 30.24 -2.98
C LEU A 315 11.86 30.10 -3.45
N THR A 316 12.80 30.09 -2.50
CA THR A 316 14.21 29.80 -2.80
C THR A 316 14.39 28.38 -3.34
N ARG A 317 15.50 28.11 -4.04
CA ARG A 317 15.81 26.75 -4.54
C ARG A 317 15.85 25.71 -3.42
N ALA A 318 16.34 26.09 -2.24
CA ALA A 318 16.44 25.22 -1.07
C ALA A 318 15.08 24.90 -0.42
N GLU A 319 14.13 25.83 -0.45
CA GLU A 319 12.76 25.59 0.02
C GLU A 319 11.99 24.73 -0.98
N ARG A 320 12.10 25.03 -2.28
CA ARG A 320 11.45 24.25 -3.35
C ARG A 320 11.89 22.79 -3.33
N SER A 321 13.18 22.51 -3.12
CA SER A 321 13.67 21.13 -3.06
C SER A 321 13.09 20.30 -1.91
N ARG A 322 12.55 20.94 -0.86
CA ARG A 322 11.92 20.27 0.29
C ARG A 322 10.42 20.02 0.09
N LEU A 323 9.77 20.71 -0.84
CA LEU A 323 8.33 20.57 -1.10
C LEU A 323 7.88 19.15 -1.45
N PRO A 324 8.57 18.39 -2.34
CA PRO A 324 8.15 17.02 -2.67
C PRO A 324 8.05 16.12 -1.43
N ILE A 325 9.02 16.23 -0.53
CA ILE A 325 9.03 15.43 0.71
C ILE A 325 7.89 15.83 1.64
N ARG A 326 7.58 17.13 1.75
CA ARG A 326 6.50 17.64 2.60
C ARG A 326 5.12 17.34 2.04
N LEU A 327 4.98 17.25 0.71
CA LEU A 327 3.71 17.00 0.03
C LEU A 327 3.45 15.52 -0.22
N ALA A 328 4.44 14.63 -0.13
CA ALA A 328 4.28 13.20 -0.45
C ALA A 328 3.09 12.52 0.26
N HIS A 329 2.72 12.95 1.46
CA HIS A 329 1.57 12.39 2.18
C HIS A 329 0.24 12.61 1.46
N SER A 330 0.11 13.62 0.59
CA SER A 330 -1.10 13.87 -0.20
C SER A 330 -1.41 12.75 -1.21
N LEU A 331 -0.43 11.89 -1.52
CA LEU A 331 -0.62 10.70 -2.35
C LEU A 331 -1.20 9.52 -1.56
N THR A 332 -1.23 9.58 -0.23
CA THR A 332 -1.69 8.47 0.62
C THR A 332 -3.17 8.13 0.40
N PRO A 333 -4.10 9.10 0.35
CA PRO A 333 -5.49 8.81 0.00
C PRO A 333 -5.65 8.21 -1.39
N VAL A 334 -4.81 8.64 -2.35
CA VAL A 334 -4.80 8.10 -3.70
C VAL A 334 -4.39 6.62 -3.68
N ILE A 335 -3.30 6.29 -2.99
CA ILE A 335 -2.85 4.91 -2.77
C ILE A 335 -3.96 4.07 -2.11
N ALA A 336 -4.64 4.60 -1.09
CA ALA A 336 -5.74 3.90 -0.42
C ALA A 336 -6.89 3.57 -1.39
N GLY A 337 -7.28 4.54 -2.21
CA GLY A 337 -8.30 4.36 -3.24
C GLY A 337 -7.93 3.26 -4.23
N TYR A 338 -6.68 3.25 -4.71
CA TYR A 338 -6.17 2.20 -5.60
C TYR A 338 -6.11 0.83 -4.94
N VAL A 339 -5.66 0.73 -3.69
CA VAL A 339 -5.61 -0.55 -2.97
C VAL A 339 -7.00 -1.20 -2.91
N VAL A 340 -8.02 -0.39 -2.60
CA VAL A 340 -9.41 -0.88 -2.59
C VAL A 340 -9.88 -1.19 -4.01
N ALA A 341 -9.64 -0.32 -4.99
CA ALA A 341 -10.14 -0.52 -6.35
C ALA A 341 -9.53 -1.74 -7.06
N HIS A 342 -8.24 -1.99 -6.88
CA HIS A 342 -7.52 -3.06 -7.57
C HIS A 342 -7.56 -4.39 -6.83
N TYR A 343 -7.48 -4.37 -5.51
CA TYR A 343 -7.27 -5.60 -4.74
C TYR A 343 -8.51 -6.08 -3.95
N LEU A 344 -9.65 -5.40 -4.00
CA LEU A 344 -10.85 -5.84 -3.26
C LEU A 344 -11.32 -7.24 -3.69
N THR A 345 -11.37 -7.52 -4.99
CA THR A 345 -11.76 -8.86 -5.49
C THR A 345 -10.76 -9.92 -5.04
N PHE A 346 -9.45 -9.63 -5.09
CA PHE A 346 -8.42 -10.53 -4.58
C PHE A 346 -8.60 -10.81 -3.09
N LEU A 347 -8.82 -9.77 -2.29
CA LEU A 347 -9.00 -9.92 -0.84
C LEU A 347 -10.23 -10.76 -0.49
N VAL A 348 -11.36 -10.54 -1.16
CA VAL A 348 -12.60 -11.25 -0.87
C VAL A 348 -12.58 -12.67 -1.43
N GLU A 349 -12.28 -12.85 -2.72
CA GLU A 349 -12.47 -14.14 -3.39
C GLU A 349 -11.20 -15.01 -3.30
N LYS A 350 -10.03 -14.47 -3.64
CA LYS A 350 -8.77 -15.21 -3.51
C LYS A 350 -8.34 -15.36 -2.05
N GLY A 351 -8.75 -14.45 -1.17
CA GLY A 351 -8.65 -14.63 0.28
C GLY A 351 -9.40 -15.87 0.74
N GLN A 352 -10.67 -16.04 0.36
CA GLN A 352 -11.41 -17.27 0.69
C GLN A 352 -10.70 -18.52 0.18
N ALA A 353 -10.23 -18.52 -1.07
CA ALA A 353 -9.46 -19.64 -1.62
C ALA A 353 -8.21 -19.98 -0.78
N THR A 354 -7.49 -18.95 -0.32
CA THR A 354 -6.32 -19.10 0.54
C THR A 354 -6.67 -19.70 1.91
N LEU A 355 -7.82 -19.32 2.50
CA LEU A 355 -8.32 -19.93 3.74
C LEU A 355 -8.67 -21.42 3.56
N LEU A 356 -9.27 -21.78 2.43
CA LEU A 356 -9.56 -23.18 2.12
C LEU A 356 -8.27 -24.01 1.98
N LEU A 357 -7.24 -23.46 1.32
CA LEU A 357 -5.92 -24.10 1.25
C LEU A 357 -5.25 -24.19 2.64
N LEU A 358 -5.46 -23.20 3.51
CA LEU A 358 -4.97 -23.22 4.89
C LEU A 358 -5.65 -24.27 5.78
N ALA A 359 -6.85 -24.73 5.42
CA ALA A 359 -7.58 -25.77 6.14
C ALA A 359 -6.99 -27.17 5.94
N ASP A 360 -6.33 -27.40 4.79
CA ASP A 360 -5.52 -28.60 4.53
C ASP A 360 -4.16 -28.22 3.91
N PRO A 361 -3.27 -27.57 4.69
CA PRO A 361 -2.09 -26.88 4.19
C PRO A 361 -1.02 -27.80 3.60
N PHE A 362 -1.11 -29.11 3.87
CA PHE A 362 -0.18 -30.12 3.38
C PHE A 362 -0.87 -31.20 2.52
N GLY A 363 -2.13 -31.00 2.15
CA GLY A 363 -2.87 -31.95 1.31
C GLY A 363 -3.06 -33.33 1.94
N ARG A 364 -3.26 -33.40 3.25
CA ARG A 364 -3.42 -34.65 4.02
C ARG A 364 -4.87 -35.11 4.15
N GLY A 365 -5.82 -34.42 3.51
CA GLY A 365 -7.25 -34.71 3.58
C GLY A 365 -7.90 -34.17 4.86
N TRP A 366 -7.38 -33.09 5.44
CA TRP A 366 -7.98 -32.46 6.62
C TRP A 366 -9.28 -31.74 6.25
N ALA A 367 -10.36 -32.06 6.95
CA ALA A 367 -11.68 -31.46 6.72
C ALA A 367 -12.02 -30.35 7.72
N LEU A 368 -11.09 -29.42 8.00
CA LEU A 368 -11.29 -28.38 9.02
C LEU A 368 -12.43 -27.40 8.68
N LEU A 369 -12.69 -27.16 7.39
CA LEU A 369 -13.77 -26.29 6.89
C LEU A 369 -14.87 -27.06 6.15
N GLY A 370 -14.87 -28.40 6.21
CA GLY A 370 -15.81 -29.24 5.47
C GLY A 370 -15.78 -28.98 3.95
N ASP A 371 -16.96 -28.97 3.32
CA ASP A 371 -17.14 -28.77 1.88
C ASP A 371 -17.26 -27.29 1.47
N ALA A 372 -16.72 -26.37 2.27
CA ALA A 372 -16.78 -24.94 1.99
C ALA A 372 -16.16 -24.61 0.62
N GLN A 373 -16.87 -23.81 -0.17
CA GLN A 373 -16.45 -23.35 -1.50
C GLN A 373 -16.29 -21.83 -1.49
N VAL A 374 -15.51 -21.32 -2.44
CA VAL A 374 -15.33 -19.87 -2.61
C VAL A 374 -16.64 -19.24 -3.07
N ALA A 375 -17.10 -18.23 -2.34
CA ALA A 375 -18.24 -17.42 -2.75
C ALA A 375 -17.76 -16.25 -3.63
N TYR A 376 -18.10 -16.27 -4.92
CA TYR A 376 -17.75 -15.26 -5.92
C TYR A 376 -18.75 -14.10 -5.95
N VAL A 377 -19.04 -13.52 -4.78
CA VAL A 377 -20.11 -12.51 -4.61
C VAL A 377 -19.83 -11.23 -5.41
N LEU A 378 -18.56 -10.80 -5.51
CA LEU A 378 -18.22 -9.58 -6.24
C LEU A 378 -18.23 -9.82 -7.74
N SER A 379 -17.71 -10.96 -8.19
CA SER A 379 -17.73 -11.35 -9.60
C SER A 379 -19.16 -11.57 -10.14
N THR A 380 -20.08 -12.02 -9.29
CA THR A 380 -21.52 -12.14 -9.65
C THR A 380 -22.28 -10.81 -9.63
N HIS A 381 -21.71 -9.75 -9.07
CA HIS A 381 -22.32 -8.41 -8.99
C HIS A 381 -21.38 -7.32 -9.56
N PRO A 382 -21.06 -7.39 -10.87
CA PRO A 382 -20.04 -6.53 -11.47
C PRO A 382 -20.40 -5.04 -11.42
N ALA A 383 -21.68 -4.66 -11.40
CA ALA A 383 -22.12 -3.28 -11.22
C ALA A 383 -21.78 -2.71 -9.84
N VAL A 384 -21.97 -3.51 -8.79
CA VAL A 384 -21.61 -3.14 -7.41
C VAL A 384 -20.10 -3.02 -7.29
N LEU A 385 -19.36 -4.01 -7.83
CA LEU A 385 -17.91 -3.98 -7.86
C LEU A 385 -17.39 -2.73 -8.57
N GLY A 386 -17.87 -2.44 -9.77
CA GLY A 386 -17.48 -1.24 -10.52
C GLY A 386 -17.76 0.06 -9.79
N SER A 387 -18.93 0.16 -9.16
CA SER A 387 -19.29 1.34 -8.36
C SER A 387 -18.35 1.55 -7.18
N ILE A 388 -18.02 0.48 -6.45
CA ILE A 388 -17.07 0.54 -5.33
C ILE A 388 -15.68 0.97 -5.82
N LYS A 389 -15.20 0.39 -6.93
CA LYS A 389 -13.89 0.73 -7.50
C LYS A 389 -13.82 2.21 -7.89
N VAL A 390 -14.82 2.72 -8.62
CA VAL A 390 -14.89 4.14 -9.02
C VAL A 390 -14.95 5.04 -7.79
N LEU A 391 -15.83 4.75 -6.83
CA LEU A 391 -15.97 5.55 -5.61
C LEU A 391 -14.68 5.57 -4.78
N ALA A 392 -13.97 4.44 -4.69
CA ALA A 392 -12.69 4.35 -3.99
C ALA A 392 -11.62 5.23 -4.65
N VAL A 393 -11.48 5.15 -5.98
CA VAL A 393 -10.52 5.98 -6.74
C VAL A 393 -10.87 7.47 -6.61
N LEU A 394 -12.13 7.85 -6.80
CA LEU A 394 -12.55 9.26 -6.73
C LEU A 394 -12.39 9.83 -5.32
N THR A 395 -12.83 9.10 -4.30
CA THR A 395 -12.69 9.52 -2.90
C THR A 395 -11.22 9.69 -2.53
N GLY A 396 -10.38 8.73 -2.92
CA GLY A 396 -8.92 8.81 -2.72
C GLY A 396 -8.33 10.07 -3.34
N HIS A 397 -8.70 10.40 -4.58
CA HIS A 397 -8.16 11.60 -5.23
C HIS A 397 -8.72 12.91 -4.66
N ILE A 398 -10.01 13.00 -4.34
CA ILE A 398 -10.59 14.19 -3.72
C ILE A 398 -9.92 14.46 -2.36
N LEU A 399 -9.74 13.43 -1.53
CA LEU A 399 -9.05 13.55 -0.25
C LEU A 399 -7.56 13.90 -0.43
N GLY A 400 -6.89 13.32 -1.44
CA GLY A 400 -5.50 13.62 -1.76
C GLY A 400 -5.30 15.07 -2.19
N VAL A 401 -6.16 15.57 -3.09
CA VAL A 401 -6.15 16.98 -3.54
C VAL A 401 -6.46 17.91 -2.37
N THR A 402 -7.40 17.54 -1.50
CA THR A 402 -7.71 18.31 -0.28
C THR A 402 -6.49 18.43 0.63
N ALA A 403 -5.80 17.32 0.90
CA ALA A 403 -4.59 17.30 1.72
C ALA A 403 -3.44 18.11 1.09
N ALA A 404 -3.24 17.99 -0.22
CA ALA A 404 -2.25 18.78 -0.95
C ALA A 404 -2.58 20.28 -0.88
N HIS A 405 -3.84 20.65 -1.06
CA HIS A 405 -4.31 22.02 -1.01
C HIS A 405 -4.07 22.64 0.36
N ASP A 406 -4.53 21.99 1.44
CA ASP A 406 -4.33 22.47 2.81
C ASP A 406 -2.84 22.66 3.14
N MET A 407 -2.01 21.68 2.80
CA MET A 407 -0.57 21.76 3.02
C MET A 407 0.07 22.91 2.24
N CYS A 408 -0.33 23.12 0.98
CA CYS A 408 0.17 24.25 0.21
C CYS A 408 -0.28 25.61 0.77
N LEU A 409 -1.47 25.71 1.39
CA LEU A 409 -1.86 26.94 2.10
C LEU A 409 -0.95 27.24 3.30
N ARG A 410 -0.41 26.21 3.95
CA ARG A 410 0.56 26.31 5.06
C ARG A 410 1.96 26.67 4.59
N LEU A 411 2.39 26.08 3.47
CA LEU A 411 3.77 26.16 3.01
C LEU A 411 4.04 27.35 2.07
N LEU A 412 3.05 27.78 1.29
CA LEU A 412 3.27 28.74 0.19
C LEU A 412 2.93 30.19 0.58
N PRO A 413 3.71 31.17 0.11
CA PRO A 413 3.38 32.59 0.22
C PRO A 413 2.03 32.90 -0.41
N ARG A 414 1.25 33.81 0.20
CA ARG A 414 -0.12 34.15 -0.24
C ARG A 414 -0.23 34.46 -1.74
N ALA A 415 0.72 35.21 -2.29
CA ALA A 415 0.74 35.59 -3.71
C ALA A 415 0.91 34.42 -4.70
N HIS A 416 1.46 33.28 -4.25
CA HIS A 416 1.80 32.14 -5.09
C HIS A 416 0.98 30.88 -4.76
N ARG A 417 -0.04 30.98 -3.90
CA ARG A 417 -0.85 29.81 -3.49
C ARG A 417 -1.60 29.18 -4.66
N LEU A 418 -2.21 29.98 -5.53
CA LEU A 418 -2.95 29.47 -6.68
C LEU A 418 -1.99 28.91 -7.74
N THR A 419 -1.01 29.71 -8.18
CA THR A 419 -0.06 29.30 -9.23
C THR A 419 0.84 28.15 -8.82
N GLY A 420 1.25 28.07 -7.54
CA GLY A 420 2.08 27.01 -7.00
C GLY A 420 1.38 25.66 -6.85
N GLN A 421 0.04 25.64 -6.82
CA GLN A 421 -0.73 24.41 -6.72
C GLN A 421 -1.18 23.86 -8.07
N LEU A 422 -1.22 24.69 -9.13
CA LEU A 422 -1.75 24.28 -10.44
C LEU A 422 -0.99 23.09 -11.05
N ALA A 423 0.34 23.12 -11.02
CA ALA A 423 1.15 22.03 -11.56
C ALA A 423 0.92 20.71 -10.82
N LEU A 424 0.88 20.77 -9.47
CA LEU A 424 0.63 19.60 -8.63
C LEU A 424 -0.78 19.05 -8.86
N MET A 425 -1.78 19.94 -8.93
CA MET A 425 -3.15 19.57 -9.24
C MET A 425 -3.25 18.88 -10.60
N LEU A 426 -2.64 19.44 -11.65
CA LEU A 426 -2.64 18.87 -12.99
C LEU A 426 -2.06 17.45 -12.99
N VAL A 427 -0.95 17.23 -12.29
CA VAL A 427 -0.34 15.89 -12.16
C VAL A 427 -1.25 14.94 -11.39
N MET A 428 -1.84 15.36 -10.28
CA MET A 428 -2.76 14.51 -9.51
C MET A 428 -4.01 14.14 -10.30
N VAL A 429 -4.57 15.08 -11.07
CA VAL A 429 -5.70 14.85 -11.97
C VAL A 429 -5.29 13.89 -13.10
N GLY A 430 -4.11 14.11 -13.71
CA GLY A 430 -3.56 13.22 -14.73
C GLY A 430 -3.37 11.79 -14.22
N PHE A 431 -2.93 11.62 -12.97
CA PHE A 431 -2.88 10.31 -12.32
C PHE A 431 -4.26 9.68 -12.15
N THR A 432 -5.32 10.46 -11.89
CA THR A 432 -6.69 9.91 -11.84
C THR A 432 -7.18 9.46 -13.21
N PHE A 433 -6.99 10.28 -14.24
CA PHE A 433 -7.38 9.91 -15.59
C PHE A 433 -6.66 8.65 -16.03
N LEU A 434 -5.35 8.59 -15.83
CA LEU A 434 -4.56 7.42 -16.16
C LEU A 434 -5.01 6.20 -15.36
N GLY A 435 -5.25 6.35 -14.06
CA GLY A 435 -5.70 5.23 -13.24
C GLY A 435 -7.10 4.73 -13.55
N LEU A 436 -8.06 5.62 -13.82
CA LEU A 436 -9.39 5.23 -14.28
C LEU A 436 -9.33 4.57 -15.66
N TYR A 437 -8.54 5.12 -16.58
CA TYR A 437 -8.33 4.54 -17.90
C TYR A 437 -7.76 3.12 -17.77
N LEU A 438 -6.66 2.97 -17.02
CA LEU A 438 -6.03 1.67 -16.77
C LEU A 438 -6.98 0.70 -16.06
N LEU A 439 -7.83 1.18 -15.14
CA LEU A 439 -8.79 0.33 -14.43
C LEU A 439 -9.92 -0.21 -15.31
N PHE A 440 -10.36 0.55 -16.32
CA PHE A 440 -11.48 0.14 -17.19
C PHE A 440 -11.03 -0.57 -18.47
N GLU A 441 -9.80 -0.31 -18.91
CA GLU A 441 -9.23 -0.90 -20.12
C GLU A 441 -8.29 -2.10 -19.82
N SER A 442 -8.13 -2.48 -18.54
CA SER A 442 -7.42 -3.71 -18.12
C SER A 442 -8.36 -4.90 -17.95
#